data_AF-A0A9C6T0R1-F1
#
_entry.id   AF-A0A9C6T0R1-F1
#
_cell.length_a   1.000
_cell.length_b   1.000
_cell.length_c   1.000
_cell.angle_alpha   90.00
_cell.angle_beta   90.00
_cell.angle_gamma   90.00
#
_symmetry.space_group_name_H-M   'P 1'
#
loop_
_entity.id
_entity.type
_entity.pdbx_description
1 polymer ?
#
loop_
_entity_poly.entity_id
_entity_poly.type
_entity_poly.pdbx_seq_one_letter_code
_entity_poly.pdbx_strand_id
1 'polypeptide(L)'
;MVKLIASIASLLVVLALANVAQADSLKSSQFSVVQELKIQKNDEIKVTNKLQDDDLLTCNIKSNAAFSGWPDMKAPCINSMRKQIQKEIFASTQYLAMAAHFATDTVNRPGFAEHFIKAAKEEREHGAKLVEYLSMRGQLTDTVNNLIKVPTVDVSKWTGLSALEAAFKLETEVTNSIRALIKTCEGTAKNGEDNDYHLVDYLTGVYLEEQLTGQRDLAGKITTLEKMMDSHGELGEFLFDKNL
;
A
#
# COMPACT_ATOMS: atom_id res chain seq x y z
N MET A 1 19.20 -15.47 -46.44
CA MET A 1 18.80 -16.66 -45.65
C MET A 1 19.87 -17.19 -44.67
N VAL A 2 20.93 -16.42 -44.35
CA VAL A 2 21.94 -16.82 -43.34
C VAL A 2 21.92 -15.93 -42.07
N LYS A 3 21.18 -14.81 -42.08
CA LYS A 3 21.02 -13.91 -40.91
C LYS A 3 19.78 -14.20 -40.04
N LEU A 4 18.91 -15.15 -40.42
CA LEU A 4 17.70 -15.48 -39.65
C LEU A 4 17.92 -16.65 -38.66
N ILE A 5 18.97 -17.45 -38.86
CA ILE A 5 19.25 -18.65 -38.03
C ILE A 5 20.02 -18.28 -36.74
N ALA A 6 20.79 -17.18 -36.75
CA ALA A 6 21.54 -16.73 -35.58
C ALA A 6 20.68 -16.06 -34.49
N SER A 7 19.49 -15.54 -34.83
CA SER A 7 18.59 -14.89 -33.86
C SER A 7 17.74 -15.91 -33.08
N ILE A 8 17.43 -17.06 -33.70
CA ILE A 8 16.62 -18.12 -33.09
C ILE A 8 17.44 -18.92 -32.06
N ALA A 9 18.75 -19.07 -32.27
CA ALA A 9 19.65 -19.73 -31.33
C ALA A 9 19.83 -18.95 -30.01
N SER A 10 19.77 -17.61 -30.06
CA SER A 10 19.87 -16.76 -28.87
C SER A 10 18.59 -16.73 -28.04
N LEU A 11 17.42 -16.97 -28.66
CA LEU A 11 16.13 -16.99 -27.95
C LEU A 11 15.90 -18.32 -27.20
N LEU A 12 16.45 -19.43 -27.70
CA LEU A 12 16.37 -20.75 -27.07
C LEU A 12 17.24 -20.88 -25.81
N VAL A 13 18.36 -20.16 -25.72
CA VAL A 13 19.22 -20.16 -24.52
C VAL A 13 18.63 -19.33 -23.39
N VAL A 14 17.88 -18.26 -23.69
CA VAL A 14 17.20 -17.45 -22.66
C VAL A 14 15.98 -18.17 -22.09
N LEU A 15 15.25 -18.97 -22.90
CA LEU A 15 14.13 -19.77 -22.42
C LEU A 15 14.57 -20.96 -21.55
N ALA A 16 15.77 -21.51 -21.79
CA ALA A 16 16.32 -22.60 -20.98
C ALA A 16 16.83 -22.14 -19.60
N LEU A 17 17.23 -20.87 -19.46
CA LEU A 17 17.69 -20.31 -18.19
C LEU A 17 16.55 -19.80 -17.29
N ALA A 18 15.38 -19.46 -17.86
CA ALA A 18 14.20 -19.09 -17.08
C ALA A 18 13.53 -20.30 -16.38
N ASN A 19 13.65 -21.51 -16.94
CA ASN A 19 13.05 -22.72 -16.38
C ASN A 19 13.90 -23.41 -15.29
N VAL A 20 15.15 -22.98 -15.07
CA VAL A 20 16.04 -23.58 -14.04
C VAL A 20 15.96 -22.81 -12.72
N ALA A 21 15.44 -21.58 -12.69
CA ALA A 21 15.38 -20.76 -11.48
C ALA A 21 14.08 -20.89 -10.65
N GLN A 22 13.10 -21.70 -11.10
CA GLN A 22 11.78 -21.80 -10.46
C GLN A 22 11.38 -23.20 -9.97
N ALA A 23 12.28 -24.18 -10.02
CA ALA A 23 12.01 -25.55 -9.55
C ALA A 23 12.60 -25.90 -8.17
N ASP A 24 13.44 -25.04 -7.57
CA ASP A 24 14.20 -25.38 -6.35
C ASP A 24 13.66 -24.81 -5.02
N SER A 25 12.46 -24.21 -4.99
CA SER A 25 11.85 -23.71 -3.73
C SER A 25 10.64 -24.51 -3.22
N LEU A 26 10.34 -25.67 -3.80
CA LEU A 26 9.24 -26.56 -3.35
C LEU A 26 9.77 -27.92 -2.89
N LYS A 27 10.80 -27.95 -2.04
CA LYS A 27 11.06 -29.13 -1.19
C LYS A 27 10.23 -29.01 0.08
N SER A 28 8.98 -29.44 -0.07
CA SER A 28 8.14 -29.95 1.02
C SER A 28 8.99 -30.82 1.94
N SER A 29 9.04 -30.41 3.21
CA SER A 29 9.62 -31.18 4.31
C SER A 29 8.81 -32.45 4.51
N GLN A 30 9.17 -33.51 3.78
CA GLN A 30 8.72 -34.86 4.12
C GLN A 30 9.39 -35.26 5.45
N PHE A 31 8.63 -35.14 6.53
CA PHE A 31 8.96 -35.72 7.81
C PHE A 31 8.89 -37.25 7.68
N SER A 32 10.04 -37.90 7.53
CA SER A 32 10.13 -39.36 7.53
C SER A 32 10.04 -39.84 8.97
N VAL A 33 8.88 -40.34 9.38
CA VAL A 33 8.75 -41.08 10.64
C VAL A 33 9.31 -42.47 10.39
N VAL A 34 10.57 -42.68 10.75
CA VAL A 34 11.17 -44.02 10.78
C VAL A 34 10.54 -44.78 11.94
N GLN A 35 9.63 -45.70 11.62
CA GLN A 35 9.11 -46.66 12.60
C GLN A 35 9.99 -47.91 12.57
N GLU A 36 10.84 -48.07 13.58
CA GLU A 36 11.55 -49.34 13.81
C GLU A 36 10.54 -50.40 14.28
N LEU A 37 10.24 -51.37 13.42
CA LEU A 37 9.49 -52.56 13.80
C LEU A 37 10.45 -53.60 14.37
N LYS A 38 10.53 -53.70 15.70
CA LYS A 38 11.05 -54.89 16.38
C LYS A 38 9.92 -55.88 16.58
N ILE A 39 9.91 -56.94 15.76
CA ILE A 39 9.02 -58.08 15.95
C ILE A 39 9.59 -58.94 17.07
N GLN A 40 8.87 -59.01 18.20
CA GLN A 40 9.00 -60.11 19.16
C GLN A 40 7.63 -60.71 19.46
N LYS A 41 7.61 -62.04 19.51
CA LYS A 41 6.45 -62.94 19.59
C LYS A 41 5.59 -62.70 20.83
N ASN A 42 4.29 -62.90 20.62
CA ASN A 42 3.26 -63.28 21.60
C ASN A 42 3.16 -62.41 22.84
N ASP A 43 2.27 -61.43 22.81
CA ASP A 43 1.24 -61.21 23.83
C ASP A 43 0.18 -60.25 23.26
N GLU A 44 -1.07 -60.39 23.71
CA GLU A 44 -2.24 -59.64 23.22
C GLU A 44 -1.96 -58.14 23.10
N ILE A 45 -2.14 -57.60 21.88
CA ILE A 45 -2.11 -56.15 21.64
C ILE A 45 -3.37 -55.55 22.28
N LYS A 46 -3.27 -55.16 23.55
CA LYS A 46 -4.16 -54.14 24.11
C LYS A 46 -3.67 -52.80 23.61
N VAL A 47 -4.32 -52.28 22.57
CA VAL A 47 -4.19 -50.88 22.16
C VAL A 47 -4.82 -50.03 23.27
N THR A 48 -4.06 -49.75 24.32
CA THR A 48 -4.39 -48.63 25.20
C THR A 48 -3.84 -47.39 24.54
N ASN A 49 -4.71 -46.64 23.83
CA ASN A 49 -4.47 -45.24 23.53
C ASN A 49 -4.45 -44.47 24.86
N LYS A 50 -3.31 -44.51 25.55
CA LYS A 50 -2.95 -43.49 26.55
C LYS A 50 -2.09 -42.45 25.84
N LEU A 51 -2.73 -41.66 24.98
CA LEU A 51 -2.32 -40.28 24.81
C LEU A 51 -3.13 -39.52 25.86
N GLN A 52 -2.49 -39.30 26.99
CA GLN A 52 -2.98 -38.45 28.04
C GLN A 52 -2.59 -37.01 27.66
N ASP A 53 -3.54 -36.08 27.79
CA ASP A 53 -3.45 -34.63 27.57
C ASP A 53 -3.23 -34.13 26.13
N ASP A 54 -4.31 -33.62 25.52
CA ASP A 54 -4.59 -32.19 25.33
C ASP A 54 -3.47 -31.18 25.00
N ASP A 55 -2.27 -31.59 24.62
CA ASP A 55 -1.29 -30.66 24.01
C ASP A 55 -1.56 -30.54 22.51
N LEU A 56 -2.65 -29.82 22.22
CA LEU A 56 -2.87 -29.14 20.95
C LEU A 56 -1.57 -28.40 20.60
N LEU A 57 -0.86 -28.84 19.55
CA LEU A 57 0.31 -28.16 18.99
C LEU A 57 -0.04 -26.71 18.63
N THR A 58 0.06 -25.82 19.61
CA THR A 58 -0.12 -24.38 19.41
C THR A 58 1.22 -23.81 18.99
N CYS A 59 1.39 -23.55 17.70
CA CYS A 59 2.58 -22.92 17.12
C CYS A 59 2.66 -21.41 17.46
N ASN A 60 2.34 -21.03 18.70
CA ASN A 60 2.50 -19.68 19.21
C ASN A 60 3.79 -19.63 20.02
N ILE A 61 4.89 -19.25 19.36
CA ILE A 61 6.17 -19.05 20.05
C ILE A 61 6.01 -17.81 20.93
N LYS A 62 5.94 -18.01 22.24
CA LYS A 62 5.92 -16.91 23.21
C LYS A 62 7.26 -16.17 23.12
N SER A 63 7.21 -14.87 22.83
CA SER A 63 8.37 -14.01 22.96
C SER A 63 8.52 -13.56 24.42
N ASN A 64 9.70 -13.77 25.00
CA ASN A 64 10.06 -13.22 26.32
C ASN A 64 10.86 -11.91 26.19
N ALA A 65 10.95 -11.34 24.98
CA ALA A 65 11.66 -10.09 24.76
C ALA A 65 10.94 -8.94 25.48
N ALA A 66 11.62 -8.36 26.47
CA ALA A 66 11.17 -7.17 27.17
C ALA A 66 12.03 -5.99 26.70
N PHE A 67 11.39 -5.01 26.06
CA PHE A 67 12.05 -3.75 25.69
C PHE A 67 11.71 -2.69 26.75
N SER A 68 12.71 -2.05 27.33
CA SER A 68 12.54 -0.95 28.29
C SER A 68 12.93 0.38 27.64
N GLY A 69 12.11 1.42 27.81
CA GLY A 69 12.38 2.75 27.24
C GLY A 69 11.86 2.97 25.82
N TRP A 70 11.11 2.01 25.30
CA TRP A 70 10.39 2.02 24.02
C TRP A 70 9.01 1.41 24.26
N PRO A 71 7.89 1.95 23.76
CA PRO A 71 7.69 3.10 22.86
C PRO A 71 7.42 4.46 23.55
N ASP A 72 7.69 5.57 22.83
CA ASP A 72 7.65 6.96 23.34
C ASP A 72 6.55 7.87 22.74
N MET A 73 5.85 7.40 21.70
CA MET A 73 4.77 8.16 21.05
C MET A 73 3.54 8.36 21.96
N LYS A 74 2.91 9.53 21.88
CA LYS A 74 1.68 9.84 22.63
C LYS A 74 0.43 9.35 21.91
N ALA A 75 -0.55 8.87 22.68
CA ALA A 75 -1.81 8.32 22.15
C ALA A 75 -2.56 9.24 21.17
N PRO A 76 -2.68 10.57 21.38
CA PRO A 76 -3.32 11.45 20.41
C PRO A 76 -2.63 11.43 19.04
N CYS A 77 -1.29 11.48 19.03
CA CYS A 77 -0.49 11.45 17.83
C CYS A 77 -0.58 10.09 17.10
N ILE A 78 -0.51 8.98 17.84
CA ILE A 78 -0.71 7.62 17.30
C ILE A 78 -2.08 7.50 16.63
N ASN A 79 -3.14 7.98 17.29
CA ASN A 79 -4.50 7.92 16.76
C ASN A 79 -4.66 8.78 15.50
N SER A 80 -4.04 9.95 15.46
CA SER A 80 -4.05 10.81 14.27
C SER A 80 -3.28 10.17 13.11
N MET A 81 -2.14 9.52 13.35
CA MET A 81 -1.41 8.74 12.33
C MET A 81 -2.26 7.62 11.76
N ARG A 82 -2.97 6.85 12.61
CA ARG A 82 -3.89 5.79 12.17
C ARG A 82 -5.02 6.33 11.28
N LYS A 83 -5.55 7.51 11.61
CA LYS A 83 -6.55 8.18 10.77
C LYS A 83 -5.96 8.66 9.44
N GLN A 84 -4.73 9.14 9.44
CA GLN A 84 -4.05 9.56 8.21
C GLN A 84 -3.80 8.36 7.29
N ILE A 85 -3.36 7.20 7.82
CA ILE A 85 -3.25 5.94 7.05
C ILE A 85 -4.57 5.63 6.33
N GLN A 86 -5.70 5.70 7.05
CA GLN A 86 -7.00 5.49 6.43
C GLN A 86 -7.32 6.54 5.34
N LYS A 87 -6.93 7.80 5.53
CA LYS A 87 -7.16 8.88 4.56
C LYS A 87 -6.35 8.65 3.27
N GLU A 88 -5.10 8.21 3.34
CA GLU A 88 -4.29 7.90 2.13
C GLU A 88 -4.85 6.69 1.39
N ILE A 89 -5.25 5.64 2.10
CA ILE A 89 -5.87 4.46 1.46
C ILE A 89 -7.23 4.79 0.85
N PHE A 90 -7.99 5.70 1.47
CA PHE A 90 -9.20 6.25 0.87
C PHE A 90 -8.86 7.01 -0.42
N ALA A 91 -7.89 7.91 -0.40
CA ALA A 91 -7.48 8.68 -1.59
C ALA A 91 -7.00 7.77 -2.73
N SER A 92 -6.18 6.77 -2.43
CA SER A 92 -5.76 5.72 -3.37
C SER A 92 -6.94 5.04 -4.06
N THR A 93 -7.98 4.70 -3.30
CA THR A 93 -9.18 4.04 -3.84
C THR A 93 -10.00 4.98 -4.73
N GLN A 94 -10.10 6.27 -4.36
CA GLN A 94 -10.77 7.28 -5.19
C GLN A 94 -10.06 7.45 -6.54
N TYR A 95 -8.72 7.54 -6.53
CA TYR A 95 -7.93 7.63 -7.76
C TYR A 95 -8.06 6.39 -8.63
N LEU A 96 -8.09 5.20 -8.04
CA LEU A 96 -8.30 3.97 -8.79
C LEU A 96 -9.68 3.95 -9.47
N ALA A 97 -10.71 4.51 -8.83
CA ALA A 97 -12.03 4.63 -9.44
C ALA A 97 -12.06 5.64 -10.59
N MET A 98 -11.37 6.78 -10.46
CA MET A 98 -11.21 7.74 -11.55
C MET A 98 -10.49 7.08 -12.74
N ALA A 99 -9.40 6.35 -12.49
CA ALA A 99 -8.68 5.62 -13.52
C ALA A 99 -9.58 4.60 -14.24
N ALA A 100 -10.35 3.81 -13.49
CA ALA A 100 -11.27 2.84 -14.05
C ALA A 100 -12.31 3.49 -14.98
N HIS A 101 -12.85 4.64 -14.58
CA HIS A 101 -13.78 5.41 -15.42
C HIS A 101 -13.16 5.83 -16.75
N PHE A 102 -11.98 6.44 -16.73
CA PHE A 102 -11.32 6.90 -17.96
C PHE A 102 -10.82 5.77 -18.87
N ALA A 103 -10.59 4.58 -18.31
CA ALA A 103 -10.21 3.37 -19.03
C ALA A 103 -11.38 2.66 -19.73
N THR A 104 -12.64 3.04 -19.47
CA THR A 104 -13.80 2.45 -20.16
C THR A 104 -13.77 2.76 -21.66
N ASP A 105 -14.28 1.84 -22.49
CA ASP A 105 -14.37 2.00 -23.95
C ASP A 105 -15.21 3.21 -24.39
N THR A 106 -16.23 3.56 -23.60
CA THR A 106 -17.11 4.73 -23.85
C THR A 106 -16.47 6.08 -23.52
N VAL A 107 -15.43 6.13 -22.67
CA VAL A 107 -14.72 7.37 -22.32
C VAL A 107 -13.36 7.44 -23.04
N ASN A 108 -12.59 6.35 -22.99
CA ASN A 108 -11.33 6.11 -23.69
C ASN A 108 -10.36 7.31 -23.63
N ARG A 109 -9.93 7.64 -22.41
CA ARG A 109 -8.91 8.67 -22.10
C ARG A 109 -7.71 8.01 -21.42
N PRO A 110 -6.83 7.34 -22.18
CA PRO A 110 -5.74 6.55 -21.62
C PRO A 110 -4.72 7.38 -20.81
N GLY A 111 -4.46 8.65 -21.18
CA GLY A 111 -3.54 9.51 -20.42
C GLY A 111 -4.10 9.86 -19.05
N PHE A 112 -5.40 10.18 -18.96
CA PHE A 112 -6.06 10.35 -17.67
C PHE A 112 -6.09 9.05 -16.84
N ALA A 113 -6.37 7.92 -17.49
CA ALA A 113 -6.36 6.62 -16.80
C ALA A 113 -4.98 6.31 -16.20
N GLU A 114 -3.91 6.48 -16.97
CA GLU A 114 -2.54 6.28 -16.50
C GLU A 114 -2.16 7.25 -15.38
N HIS A 115 -2.50 8.53 -15.54
CA HIS A 115 -2.26 9.55 -14.51
C HIS A 115 -2.89 9.16 -13.17
N PHE A 116 -4.16 8.75 -13.16
CA PHE A 116 -4.84 8.37 -11.92
C PHE A 116 -4.44 6.98 -11.39
N ILE A 117 -3.96 6.06 -12.24
CA ILE A 117 -3.31 4.82 -11.76
C ILE A 117 -2.03 5.17 -10.98
N LYS A 118 -1.22 6.11 -11.51
CA LYS A 118 -0.01 6.57 -10.85
C LYS A 118 -0.32 7.22 -9.50
N ALA A 119 -1.29 8.14 -9.46
CA ALA A 119 -1.75 8.77 -8.23
C ALA A 119 -2.28 7.73 -7.22
N ALA A 120 -3.09 6.76 -7.66
CA ALA A 120 -3.60 5.70 -6.79
C ALA A 120 -2.47 4.88 -6.15
N LYS A 121 -1.40 4.61 -6.91
CA LYS A 121 -0.22 3.91 -6.42
C LYS A 121 0.57 4.76 -5.42
N GLU A 122 0.79 6.04 -5.72
CA GLU A 122 1.49 6.99 -4.84
C GLU A 122 0.78 7.11 -3.49
N GLU A 123 -0.55 7.28 -3.46
CA GLU A 123 -1.30 7.34 -2.20
C GLU A 123 -1.27 6.04 -1.40
N ARG A 124 -1.21 4.89 -2.09
CA ARG A 124 -1.02 3.60 -1.40
C ARG A 124 0.36 3.51 -0.77
N GLU A 125 1.38 4.04 -1.42
CA GLU A 125 2.75 4.13 -0.87
C GLU A 125 2.81 5.11 0.30
N HIS A 126 2.10 6.24 0.27
CA HIS A 126 1.96 7.15 1.41
C HIS A 126 1.38 6.41 2.63
N GLY A 127 0.26 5.71 2.45
CA GLY A 127 -0.34 4.90 3.52
C GLY A 127 0.62 3.83 4.07
N ALA A 128 1.39 3.15 3.21
CA ALA A 128 2.37 2.16 3.61
C ALA A 128 3.54 2.77 4.40
N LYS A 129 4.10 3.90 3.95
CA LYS A 129 5.16 4.64 4.65
C LYS A 129 4.72 5.04 6.07
N LEU A 130 3.47 5.45 6.27
CA LEU A 130 2.94 5.77 7.61
C LEU A 130 2.79 4.53 8.50
N VAL A 131 2.41 3.37 7.93
CA VAL A 131 2.40 2.09 8.64
C VAL A 131 3.81 1.71 9.08
N GLU A 132 4.77 1.79 8.17
CA GLU A 132 6.18 1.54 8.44
C GLU A 132 6.71 2.48 9.53
N TYR A 133 6.35 3.78 9.49
CA TYR A 133 6.74 4.74 10.51
C TYR A 133 6.18 4.35 11.89
N LEU A 134 4.90 3.97 11.99
CA LEU A 134 4.31 3.53 13.25
C LEU A 134 4.97 2.24 13.78
N SER A 135 5.22 1.26 12.91
CA SER A 135 5.95 0.04 13.27
C SER A 135 7.38 0.34 13.71
N MET A 136 8.08 1.24 12.98
CA MET A 136 9.40 1.75 13.34
C MET A 136 9.39 2.41 14.71
N ARG A 137 8.25 2.96 15.17
CA ARG A 137 8.03 3.58 16.50
C ARG A 137 7.42 2.64 17.55
N GLY A 138 7.43 1.34 17.30
CA GLY A 138 6.98 0.33 18.26
C GLY A 138 5.48 0.25 18.43
N GLN A 139 4.72 0.84 17.50
CA GLN A 139 3.26 0.82 17.50
C GLN A 139 2.75 -0.35 16.65
N LEU A 140 1.41 -0.47 16.58
CA LEU A 140 0.71 -1.52 15.84
C LEU A 140 0.88 -2.94 16.40
N THR A 141 1.22 -3.08 17.68
CA THR A 141 1.42 -4.38 18.35
C THR A 141 0.11 -5.10 18.68
N ASP A 142 -0.97 -4.37 18.96
CA ASP A 142 -2.15 -4.95 19.61
C ASP A 142 -3.35 -5.13 18.65
N THR A 143 -3.68 -4.11 17.85
CA THR A 143 -4.87 -4.14 16.98
C THR A 143 -4.65 -3.45 15.64
N VAL A 144 -4.74 -4.24 14.57
CA VAL A 144 -4.68 -3.79 13.18
C VAL A 144 -6.01 -3.97 12.43
N ASN A 145 -6.96 -4.72 13.01
CA ASN A 145 -8.22 -5.10 12.36
C ASN A 145 -9.12 -3.92 11.97
N ASN A 146 -8.94 -2.76 12.59
CA ASN A 146 -9.69 -1.53 12.33
C ASN A 146 -8.82 -0.40 11.75
N LEU A 147 -7.60 -0.71 11.31
CA LEU A 147 -6.68 0.29 10.75
C LEU A 147 -7.18 0.80 9.39
N ILE A 148 -7.75 -0.09 8.58
CA ILE A 148 -8.29 0.21 7.27
C ILE A 148 -9.70 -0.38 7.17
N LYS A 149 -10.65 0.46 6.81
CA LYS A 149 -11.99 0.11 6.34
C LYS A 149 -12.01 0.25 4.83
N VAL A 150 -12.71 -0.67 4.15
CA VAL A 150 -12.88 -0.66 2.70
C VAL A 150 -13.53 0.67 2.29
N PRO A 151 -12.83 1.52 1.51
CA PRO A 151 -13.38 2.78 1.03
C PRO A 151 -14.52 2.56 0.04
N THR A 152 -15.52 3.44 0.07
CA THR A 152 -16.58 3.50 -0.94
C THR A 152 -16.38 4.71 -1.83
N VAL A 153 -16.72 4.56 -3.12
CA VAL A 153 -16.66 5.64 -4.12
C VAL A 153 -18.09 5.97 -4.53
N ASP A 154 -18.53 7.19 -4.26
CA ASP A 154 -19.92 7.61 -4.52
C ASP A 154 -20.14 8.14 -5.96
N VAL A 155 -19.08 8.63 -6.60
CA VAL A 155 -19.14 9.22 -7.95
C VAL A 155 -18.80 8.14 -8.98
N SER A 156 -19.58 8.07 -10.05
CA SER A 156 -19.44 7.05 -11.10
C SER A 156 -19.04 7.59 -12.48
N LYS A 157 -19.02 8.91 -12.66
CA LYS A 157 -18.73 9.56 -13.95
C LYS A 157 -17.99 10.87 -13.77
N TRP A 158 -17.00 11.10 -14.62
CA TRP A 158 -16.22 12.34 -14.66
C TRP A 158 -15.97 12.80 -16.12
N THR A 159 -15.92 14.12 -16.31
CA THR A 159 -15.13 14.73 -17.40
C THR A 159 -13.68 14.90 -16.96
N GLY A 160 -12.74 15.12 -17.88
CA GLY A 160 -11.33 15.36 -17.53
C GLY A 160 -11.16 16.52 -16.55
N LEU A 161 -11.87 17.63 -16.77
CA LEU A 161 -11.83 18.80 -15.90
C LEU A 161 -12.40 18.48 -14.50
N SER A 162 -13.59 17.88 -14.43
CA SER A 162 -14.21 17.55 -13.14
C SER A 162 -13.40 16.53 -12.32
N ALA A 163 -12.66 15.63 -12.98
CA ALA A 163 -11.77 14.68 -12.31
C ALA A 163 -10.55 15.39 -11.70
N LEU A 164 -9.92 16.31 -12.44
CA LEU A 164 -8.79 17.09 -11.91
C LEU A 164 -9.20 18.00 -10.77
N GLU A 165 -10.39 18.62 -10.84
CA GLU A 165 -10.95 19.42 -9.74
C GLU A 165 -11.24 18.56 -8.51
N ALA A 166 -11.81 17.36 -8.71
CA ALA A 166 -12.04 16.41 -7.62
C ALA A 166 -10.73 15.92 -7.00
N ALA A 167 -9.70 15.65 -7.81
CA ALA A 167 -8.36 15.32 -7.36
C ALA A 167 -7.74 16.47 -6.53
N PHE A 168 -7.79 17.71 -7.04
CA PHE A 168 -7.26 18.87 -6.34
C PHE A 168 -7.96 19.10 -4.98
N LYS A 169 -9.29 18.91 -4.93
CA LYS A 169 -10.03 18.97 -3.67
C LYS A 169 -9.59 17.87 -2.71
N LEU A 170 -9.46 16.63 -3.19
CA LEU A 170 -9.00 15.50 -2.39
C LEU A 170 -7.60 15.77 -1.81
N GLU A 171 -6.66 16.24 -2.62
CA GLU A 171 -5.32 16.62 -2.18
C GLU A 171 -5.35 17.76 -1.15
N THR A 172 -6.25 18.72 -1.31
CA THR A 172 -6.44 19.79 -0.32
C THR A 172 -6.91 19.24 1.02
N GLU A 173 -7.83 18.28 1.02
CA GLU A 173 -8.29 17.62 2.25
C GLU A 173 -7.19 16.79 2.91
N VAL A 174 -6.40 16.04 2.13
CA VAL A 174 -5.25 15.26 2.63
C VAL A 174 -4.21 16.18 3.27
N THR A 175 -3.81 17.25 2.58
CA THR A 175 -2.86 18.26 3.11
C THR A 175 -3.35 18.90 4.41
N ASN A 176 -4.63 19.24 4.50
CA ASN A 176 -5.21 19.80 5.72
C ASN A 176 -5.21 18.78 6.87
N SER A 177 -5.45 17.50 6.56
CA SER A 177 -5.36 16.41 7.52
C SER A 177 -3.92 16.22 8.03
N ILE A 178 -2.91 16.26 7.15
CA ILE A 178 -1.49 16.21 7.52
C ILE A 178 -1.11 17.39 8.43
N ARG A 179 -1.54 18.61 8.09
CA ARG A 179 -1.32 19.79 8.95
C ARG A 179 -1.96 19.64 10.33
N ALA A 180 -3.15 19.05 10.42
CA ALA A 180 -3.81 18.79 11.69
C ALA A 180 -3.09 17.70 12.50
N LEU A 181 -2.59 16.66 11.83
CA LEU A 181 -1.76 15.62 12.41
C LEU A 181 -0.45 16.22 12.97
N ILE A 182 0.27 17.04 12.20
CA ILE A 182 1.48 17.73 12.65
C ILE A 182 1.20 18.52 13.93
N LYS A 183 0.15 19.35 13.96
CA LYS A 183 -0.24 20.10 15.16
C LYS A 183 -0.54 19.20 16.36
N THR A 184 -1.15 18.04 16.12
CA THR A 184 -1.44 17.07 17.19
C THR A 184 -0.16 16.45 17.75
N CYS A 185 0.82 16.18 16.90
CA CYS A 185 2.08 15.55 17.28
C CYS A 185 3.14 16.53 17.78
N GLU A 186 3.08 17.81 17.40
CA GLU A 186 3.91 18.86 17.98
C GLU A 186 3.54 19.14 19.45
N GLY A 187 2.32 18.78 19.85
CA GLY A 187 1.86 18.89 21.22
C GLY A 187 1.53 20.32 21.64
N THR A 188 1.15 20.48 22.90
CA THR A 188 0.80 21.79 23.48
C THR A 188 1.51 22.06 24.80
N ALA A 189 2.24 21.08 25.34
CA ALA A 189 2.90 21.24 26.62
C ALA A 189 4.07 22.21 26.48
N LYS A 190 4.11 23.23 27.35
CA LYS A 190 5.13 24.29 27.30
C LYS A 190 6.56 23.79 27.50
N ASN A 191 6.70 22.63 28.13
CA ASN A 191 7.98 21.94 28.38
C ASN A 191 8.35 20.95 27.25
N GLY A 192 7.51 20.78 26.22
CA GLY A 192 7.75 19.87 25.10
C GLY A 192 7.57 18.38 25.40
N GLU A 193 7.02 18.00 26.56
CA GLU A 193 6.87 16.59 26.95
C GLU A 193 5.97 15.75 26.04
N ASP A 194 5.08 16.41 25.28
CA ASP A 194 4.16 15.79 24.32
C ASP A 194 4.55 16.04 22.86
N ASN A 195 5.71 16.66 22.59
CA ASN A 195 6.20 16.95 21.25
C ASN A 195 6.95 15.75 20.64
N ASP A 196 6.49 15.27 19.49
CA ASP A 196 7.15 14.26 18.68
C ASP A 196 7.93 14.94 17.53
N TYR A 197 9.10 15.49 17.86
CA TYR A 197 9.92 16.26 16.93
C TYR A 197 10.24 15.51 15.62
N HIS A 198 10.57 14.22 15.72
CA HIS A 198 10.93 13.42 14.54
C HIS A 198 9.73 13.20 13.62
N LEU A 199 8.53 12.96 14.16
CA LEU A 199 7.34 12.80 13.32
C LEU A 199 6.92 14.14 12.70
N VAL A 200 7.00 15.23 13.46
CA VAL A 200 6.72 16.57 12.94
C VAL A 200 7.64 16.92 11.78
N ASP A 201 8.94 16.66 11.93
CA ASP A 201 9.94 16.85 10.86
C ASP A 201 9.62 15.98 9.65
N TYR A 202 9.40 14.68 9.84
CA TYR A 202 9.09 13.73 8.76
C TYR A 202 7.85 14.14 7.95
N LEU A 203 6.75 14.49 8.62
CA LEU A 203 5.53 14.94 7.95
C LEU A 203 5.70 16.28 7.24
N THR A 204 6.52 17.18 7.80
CA THR A 204 6.74 18.51 7.21
C THR A 204 7.68 18.43 6.01
N GLY A 205 8.81 17.74 6.14
CA GLY A 205 9.85 17.69 5.11
C GLY A 205 9.55 16.72 3.97
N VAL A 206 8.79 15.65 4.22
CA VAL A 206 8.43 14.66 3.19
C VAL A 206 7.02 14.89 2.67
N TYR A 207 6.02 14.78 3.54
CA TYR A 207 4.62 14.78 3.08
C TYR A 207 4.15 16.17 2.63
N LEU A 208 4.37 17.23 3.41
CA LEU A 208 3.91 18.55 3.00
C LEU A 208 4.62 19.07 1.74
N GLU A 209 5.87 18.68 1.50
CA GLU A 209 6.59 19.02 0.26
C GLU A 209 5.94 18.34 -0.96
N GLU A 210 5.69 17.02 -0.88
CA GLU A 210 5.00 16.25 -1.91
C GLU A 210 3.59 16.80 -2.17
N GLN A 211 2.82 17.07 -1.11
CA GLN A 211 1.47 17.63 -1.20
C GLN A 211 1.43 18.98 -1.93
N LEU A 212 2.30 19.93 -1.55
CA LEU A 212 2.28 21.27 -2.15
C LEU A 212 2.73 21.24 -3.61
N THR A 213 3.68 20.36 -3.94
CA THR A 213 4.10 20.12 -5.33
C THR A 213 2.97 19.51 -6.15
N GLY A 214 2.29 18.48 -5.64
CA GLY A 214 1.15 17.83 -6.31
C GLY A 214 -0.03 18.78 -6.52
N GLN A 215 -0.39 19.57 -5.50
CA GLN A 215 -1.43 20.60 -5.62
C GLN A 215 -1.10 21.62 -6.70
N ARG A 216 0.16 22.08 -6.76
CA ARG A 216 0.57 23.03 -7.80
C ARG A 216 0.47 22.42 -9.19
N ASP A 217 0.89 21.18 -9.36
CA ASP A 217 0.79 20.45 -10.63
C ASP A 217 -0.68 20.32 -11.08
N LEU A 218 -1.57 19.82 -10.22
CA LEU A 218 -3.00 19.71 -10.48
C LEU A 218 -3.64 21.05 -10.84
N ALA A 219 -3.34 22.13 -10.11
CA ALA A 219 -3.86 23.46 -10.42
C ALA A 219 -3.42 23.95 -11.82
N GLY A 220 -2.20 23.60 -12.23
CA GLY A 220 -1.70 23.88 -13.57
C GLY A 220 -2.45 23.10 -14.65
N LYS A 221 -2.68 21.80 -14.42
CA LYS A 221 -3.47 20.93 -15.30
C LYS A 221 -4.91 21.43 -15.45
N ILE A 222 -5.58 21.77 -14.36
CA ILE A 222 -6.93 22.36 -14.34
C ILE A 222 -6.98 23.60 -15.21
N THR A 223 -6.11 24.59 -14.93
CA THR A 223 -6.09 25.86 -15.67
C THR A 223 -5.85 25.67 -17.17
N THR A 224 -4.99 24.70 -17.53
CA THR A 224 -4.66 24.43 -18.93
C THR A 224 -5.84 23.78 -19.64
N LEU A 225 -6.42 22.75 -19.04
CA LEU A 225 -7.54 22.04 -19.62
C LEU A 225 -8.79 22.93 -19.70
N GLU A 226 -9.08 23.73 -18.68
CA GLU A 226 -10.18 24.72 -18.70
C GLU A 226 -10.09 25.62 -19.94
N LYS A 227 -8.92 26.23 -20.18
CA LYS A 227 -8.70 27.08 -21.37
C LYS A 227 -8.84 26.33 -22.69
N MET A 228 -8.40 25.07 -22.73
CA MET A 228 -8.55 24.22 -23.93
C MET A 228 -10.01 23.83 -24.17
N MET A 229 -10.77 23.58 -23.11
CA MET A 229 -12.21 23.31 -23.19
C MET A 229 -12.97 24.55 -23.67
N ASP A 230 -12.64 25.74 -23.17
CA ASP A 230 -13.28 27.00 -23.57
C ASP A 230 -13.05 27.33 -25.05
N SER A 231 -11.84 27.05 -25.57
CA SER A 231 -11.45 27.39 -26.94
C SER A 231 -11.75 26.31 -27.97
N HIS A 232 -11.70 25.03 -27.57
CA HIS A 232 -11.71 23.88 -28.49
C HIS A 232 -12.64 22.74 -28.07
N GLY A 233 -13.37 22.86 -26.96
CA GLY A 233 -14.33 21.85 -26.49
C GLY A 233 -13.71 20.46 -26.33
N GLU A 234 -14.42 19.42 -26.77
CA GLU A 234 -14.00 18.02 -26.64
C GLU A 234 -12.65 17.70 -27.31
N LEU A 235 -12.29 18.41 -28.38
CA LEU A 235 -10.97 18.27 -29.00
C LEU A 235 -9.86 18.72 -28.04
N GLY A 236 -10.14 19.73 -27.22
CA GLY A 236 -9.23 20.19 -26.17
C GLY A 236 -8.91 19.09 -25.17
N GLU A 237 -9.93 18.41 -24.63
CA GLU A 237 -9.73 17.28 -23.71
C GLU A 237 -8.98 16.12 -24.38
N PHE A 238 -9.33 15.79 -25.63
CA PHE A 238 -8.65 14.74 -26.38
C PHE A 238 -7.15 15.04 -26.56
N LEU A 239 -6.79 16.27 -26.92
CA LEU A 239 -5.39 16.67 -27.09
C LEU A 239 -4.65 16.74 -25.76
N PHE A 240 -5.32 17.16 -24.69
CA PHE A 240 -4.76 17.17 -23.34
C PHE A 240 -4.43 15.75 -22.87
N ASP A 241 -5.35 14.80 -23.07
CA ASP A 241 -5.14 13.38 -22.78
C ASP A 241 -3.90 12.79 -23.47
N LYS A 242 -3.54 13.24 -24.67
CA LYS A 242 -2.34 12.75 -25.37
C LYS A 242 -1.02 13.27 -24.81
N ASN A 243 -1.06 14.30 -23.95
CA ASN A 243 0.13 14.93 -23.37
C ASN A 243 0.17 14.81 -21.83
N LEU A 244 -0.70 13.98 -21.25
CA LEU A 244 -0.83 13.78 -19.80
C LEU A 244 0.25 12.87 -19.24
#